data_AF-A0A954IWV8-F1
#
_entry.id   AF-A0A954IWV8-F1
#
_cell.length_a   1.000
_cell.length_b   1.000
_cell.length_c   1.000
_cell.angle_alpha   90.00
_cell.angle_beta   90.00
_cell.angle_gamma   90.00
#
_symmetry.space_group_name_H-M   'P 1'
#
loop_
_entity.id
_entity.type
_entity.pdbx_description
1 polymer ?
#
loop_
_entity_poly.entity_id
_entity_poly.type
_entity_poly.pdbx_seq_one_letter_code
_entity_poly.pdbx_strand_id
1 'polypeptide(L)' 'MERLVGDDFDALVRYLRPAPRAEQDIDWRATFGAAVREASQRKKPVLLWAMNGHPLGCT' A
#
# COMPACT_ATOMS: atom_id res chain seq x y z
N MET A 1 -11.55 -19.40 -11.72
CA MET A 1 -10.95 -18.73 -10.55
C MET A 1 -10.16 -19.78 -9.81
N GLU A 2 -8.84 -19.81 -10.04
CA GLU A 2 -7.94 -20.81 -9.48
C GLU A 2 -7.85 -20.60 -7.96
N ARG A 3 -8.19 -21.64 -7.19
CA ARG A 3 -8.19 -21.59 -5.74
C ARG A 3 -6.74 -21.78 -5.28
N LEU A 4 -6.13 -20.75 -4.68
CA LEU A 4 -4.85 -20.86 -3.99
C LEU A 4 -5.07 -21.68 -2.70
N VAL A 5 -5.24 -22.99 -2.84
CA VAL A 5 -5.17 -23.92 -1.70
C VAL A 5 -3.70 -24.13 -1.43
N GLY A 6 -3.24 -23.62 -0.30
CA GLY A 6 -1.83 -23.69 0.08
C GLY A 6 -1.40 -25.12 0.37
N ASP A 7 -0.28 -25.49 -0.24
CA ASP A 7 0.60 -26.52 0.30
C ASP A 7 1.96 -25.93 0.73
N ASP A 8 2.27 -24.68 0.36
CA ASP A 8 3.56 -24.06 0.67
C ASP A 8 3.41 -22.57 1.03
N PHE A 9 3.26 -22.33 2.33
CA PHE A 9 3.24 -20.99 2.92
C PHE A 9 4.53 -20.21 2.63
N ASP A 10 5.67 -20.90 2.58
CA ASP A 10 6.97 -20.26 2.37
C ASP A 10 7.13 -19.76 0.93
N ALA A 11 6.63 -20.53 -0.05
CA ALA A 11 6.57 -20.08 -1.44
C ALA A 11 5.71 -18.81 -1.60
N LEU A 12 4.57 -18.75 -0.92
CA LEU A 12 3.70 -17.57 -0.94
C LEU A 12 4.39 -16.35 -0.30
N VAL A 13 4.98 -16.52 0.88
CA VAL A 13 5.71 -15.45 1.58
C VAL A 13 6.87 -14.95 0.72
N ARG A 14 7.58 -15.83 0.03
CA ARG A 14 8.67 -15.46 -0.87
C ARG A 14 8.17 -14.67 -2.08
N TYR A 15 7.03 -15.05 -2.66
CA TYR A 15 6.44 -14.36 -3.81
C TYR A 15 5.94 -12.97 -3.45
N LEU A 16 5.29 -12.83 -2.29
CA LEU A 16 4.75 -11.55 -1.80
C LEU A 16 5.83 -10.61 -1.25
N ARG A 17 7.02 -11.12 -0.94
CA ARG A 17 8.10 -10.30 -0.40
C ARG A 17 8.54 -9.28 -1.46
N PRO A 18 8.44 -7.97 -1.17
CA PRO A 18 8.92 -6.96 -2.09
C PRO A 18 10.41 -7.15 -2.36
N ALA A 19 10.83 -6.89 -3.60
CA ALA A 19 12.26 -6.81 -3.92
C ALA A 19 12.92 -5.74 -3.03
N PRO A 20 14.21 -5.89 -2.65
CA PRO A 20 14.91 -5.02 -1.68
C PRO A 20 15.02 -3.53 -2.08
N ARG A 21 14.42 -3.12 -3.20
CA ARG A 21 14.38 -1.73 -3.69
C ARG A 21 12.96 -1.21 -3.94
N ALA A 22 11.93 -1.95 -3.51
CA ALA A 22 10.54 -1.58 -3.75
C ALA A 22 10.03 -0.50 -2.79
N GLU A 23 10.75 -0.26 -1.70
CA GLU A 23 10.49 0.82 -0.75
C GLU A 23 11.13 2.10 -1.30
N GLN A 24 10.39 2.82 -2.14
CA GLN A 24 10.75 4.22 -2.38
C GLN A 24 10.51 4.98 -1.07
N ASP A 25 11.45 5.84 -0.68
CA ASP A 25 11.31 6.81 0.43
C ASP A 25 10.20 7.83 0.12
N ILE A 26 8.98 7.34 0.01
CA ILE A 26 7.79 8.16 -0.15
C ILE A 26 7.43 8.62 1.25
N ASP A 27 7.53 9.91 1.44
CA ASP A 27 7.22 10.58 2.70
C ASP A 27 5.69 10.63 2.91
N TRP A 28 5.10 9.46 3.19
CA TRP A 28 3.66 9.27 3.36
C TRP A 28 3.15 10.12 4.53
N ARG A 29 1.94 10.65 4.37
CA ARG A 29 1.25 11.40 5.42
C ARG A 29 0.22 10.50 6.08
N ALA A 30 0.31 10.41 7.42
CA ALA A 30 -0.60 9.59 8.21
C ALA A 30 -2.07 10.05 8.16
N THR A 31 -2.33 11.29 7.76
CA THR A 31 -3.69 11.81 7.62
C THR A 31 -3.87 12.55 6.30
N PHE A 32 -5.07 12.43 5.73
CA PHE A 32 -5.45 13.14 4.51
C PHE A 32 -5.38 14.66 4.70
N GLY A 33 -5.82 15.18 5.86
CA GLY A 33 -5.81 16.61 6.16
C GLY A 33 -4.40 17.22 6.16
N ALA A 34 -3.41 16.50 6.69
CA ALA A 34 -2.02 16.95 6.66
C ALA A 34 -1.50 17.03 5.21
N ALA A 35 -1.79 16.03 4.38
CA ALA A 35 -1.40 16.00 2.97
C ALA A 35 -2.03 17.15 2.17
N VAL A 36 -3.33 17.43 2.36
CA VAL A 36 -4.03 18.52 1.66
C VAL A 36 -3.43 19.89 1.98
N ARG A 37 -3.14 20.15 3.27
CA ARG A 37 -2.52 21.42 3.69
C ARG A 37 -1.15 21.61 3.05
N GLU A 38 -0.30 20.59 3.09
CA GLU A 38 1.03 20.64 2.48
C GLU A 38 0.96 20.82 0.95
N ALA A 39 0.11 20.06 0.28
CA ALA A 39 -0.06 20.10 -1.17
C ALA A 39 -0.55 21.48 -1.64
N SER A 40 -1.47 22.10 -0.91
CA SER A 40 -1.94 23.47 -1.15
C SER A 40 -0.80 24.49 -1.04
N GLN A 41 0.00 24.42 0.04
CA GLN A 41 1.15 25.30 0.24
C GLN A 41 2.20 25.13 -0.86
N ARG A 42 2.43 23.90 -1.31
CA ARG A 42 3.43 23.55 -2.33
C ARG A 42 2.91 23.68 -3.76
N LYS A 43 1.62 24.00 -3.96
CA LYS A 43 0.93 24.01 -5.26
C LYS A 43 1.12 22.70 -6.04
N LYS A 44 1.03 21.58 -5.36
CA LYS A 44 1.16 20.23 -5.95
C LYS A 44 -0.15 19.44 -5.77
N PRO A 45 -0.46 18.47 -6.66
CA PRO A 45 -1.58 17.57 -6.46
C PRO A 45 -1.32 16.58 -5.32
N VAL A 46 -2.39 16.02 -4.74
CA VAL A 46 -2.34 14.95 -3.74
C VAL A 46 -2.51 13.60 -4.42
N LEU A 47 -1.59 12.66 -4.18
CA LEU A 47 -1.82 11.24 -4.45
C LEU A 47 -2.48 10.62 -3.22
N LEU A 48 -3.75 10.25 -3.34
CA LEU A 48 -4.47 9.54 -2.29
C LEU A 48 -4.38 8.04 -2.55
N TRP A 49 -3.70 7.31 -1.66
CA TRP A 49 -3.74 5.85 -1.63
C TRP A 49 -4.61 5.40 -0.47
N ALA A 50 -5.72 4.76 -0.78
CA ALA A 50 -6.63 4.18 0.19
C ALA A 50 -6.93 2.74 -0.23
N MET A 51 -6.74 1.80 0.70
CA MET A 51 -7.25 0.46 0.53
C MET A 51 -8.74 0.46 0.89
N ASN A 52 -9.54 -0.34 0.18
CA ASN A 52 -10.85 -0.77 0.65
C ASN A 52 -10.64 -1.39 2.04
N GLY A 53 -11.09 -0.70 3.09
CA GLY A 53 -10.63 -0.80 4.49
C GLY A 53 -10.75 -2.14 5.22
N HIS A 54 -10.82 -3.27 4.52
CA HIS A 54 -10.55 -4.58 5.07
C HIS A 54 -9.05 -4.86 5.06
N PRO A 55 -8.37 -4.88 6.23
CA PRO A 55 -6.96 -5.23 6.31
C PRO A 55 -6.63 -6.64 5.76
N LEU A 56 -7.65 -7.48 5.53
CA LEU A 56 -7.55 -8.83 4.97
C LEU A 56 -8.38 -9.05 3.69
N GLY A 57 -9.02 -8.01 3.13
CA GLY A 57 -9.85 -8.13 1.92
C GLY A 57 -11.03 -9.11 1.98
N CYS A 58 -11.51 -9.51 3.16
CA CYS A 58 -12.67 -10.41 3.28
C CYS A 58 -13.98 -9.61 3.27
N THR A 59 -14.70 -9.63 2.16
CA THR A 59 -16.14 -9.31 2.13
C THR A 59 -16.94 -10.59 1.89
#